data_AF-A0A7S7LKN8-F1
#
_entry.id   AF-A0A7S7LKN8-F1
#
_cell.length_a   1.000
_cell.length_b   1.000
_cell.length_c   1.000
_cell.angle_alpha   90.00
_cell.angle_beta   90.00
_cell.angle_gamma   90.00
#
_symmetry.space_group_name_H-M   'P 1'
#
loop_
_entity.id
_entity.type
_entity.pdbx_description
1 polymer ?
#
loop_
_entity_poly.entity_id
_entity_poly.type
_entity_poly.pdbx_seq_one_letter_code
_entity_poly.pdbx_strand_id
1 'polypeptide(L)'
;MKIFSAFTILLFYSLEILFQGLLTRTKTFEYSFLQLKSQNNWAVIVSTSRYWYNYRHNTNALSFYNYLRQNGFRDDRIILMLAENIPCNTRNSIPGGVYSEDFDFFYNLNNHTQTMECADVDYREDEVTVSNFIKVLTNKHDDSVPNKKRLLSDEDSNIFIFLTGHGGDGFLKFQDFEEMTSFELANAIKEMKAHKRFKKMFIISETCQASTLHNHLDFEDVYAIGCSSLGESSYSKHYKVEIGVASIDRFTHFSLADFKNLNRNKLMPIASLIGKYSVFQLKSTPQLKYKPGKTDIKNVYVNEFFFPNIEKLFSLNIGNLILNHKNIKEPIKQVLNEGASKYLNCSLLYHTLKRYNDLDLIDSLSNCHFKNTLKKAIIFSQKRYVFNSKFSSKKMIDNKSLMLIKAIFGLTFILILVFILSYYSL
;
A
#
# COMPACT_ATOMS: atom_id res chain seq x y z
N MET A 1 2.37 -53.09 43.42
CA MET A 1 3.48 -52.69 42.52
C MET A 1 3.13 -52.71 41.04
N LYS A 2 2.60 -53.80 40.44
CA LYS A 2 2.34 -53.88 38.99
C LYS A 2 1.32 -52.85 38.45
N ILE A 3 0.27 -52.55 39.22
CA ILE A 3 -0.76 -51.55 38.84
C ILE A 3 -0.20 -50.12 38.87
N PHE A 4 0.68 -49.81 39.82
CA PHE A 4 1.33 -48.51 39.93
C PHE A 4 2.31 -48.25 38.78
N SER A 5 3.08 -49.28 38.40
CA SER A 5 3.95 -49.24 37.21
C SER A 5 3.16 -49.01 35.92
N ALA A 6 2.00 -49.65 35.76
CA ALA A 6 1.16 -49.44 34.58
C ALA A 6 0.59 -48.01 34.54
N PHE A 7 0.18 -47.46 35.68
CA PHE A 7 -0.38 -46.11 35.76
C PHE A 7 0.68 -45.02 35.53
N THR A 8 1.90 -45.17 36.06
CA THR A 8 2.99 -44.22 35.83
C THR A 8 3.45 -44.22 34.38
N ILE A 9 3.49 -45.39 33.72
CA ILE A 9 3.80 -45.49 32.29
C ILE A 9 2.71 -44.81 31.45
N LEU A 10 1.43 -45.03 31.76
CA LEU A 10 0.32 -44.39 31.03
C LEU A 10 0.30 -42.87 31.21
N LEU A 11 0.64 -42.39 32.42
CA LEU A 11 0.76 -40.97 32.72
C LEU A 11 1.94 -40.34 31.97
N PHE A 12 3.09 -41.04 31.89
CA PHE A 12 4.24 -40.59 31.12
C PHE A 12 3.91 -40.49 29.62
N TYR A 13 3.29 -41.52 29.05
CA TYR A 13 2.88 -41.53 27.65
C TYR A 13 1.86 -40.44 27.32
N SER A 14 0.87 -40.21 28.20
CA SER A 14 -0.13 -39.15 27.99
C SER A 14 0.46 -37.75 28.13
N LEU A 15 1.41 -37.55 29.06
CA LEU A 15 2.18 -36.30 29.17
C LEU A 15 3.08 -36.09 27.95
N GLU A 16 3.71 -37.14 27.42
CA GLU A 16 4.55 -37.08 26.23
C GLU A 16 3.75 -36.72 24.98
N ILE A 17 2.54 -37.28 24.82
CA ILE A 17 1.60 -36.92 23.75
C ILE A 17 1.13 -35.46 23.88
N LEU A 18 0.80 -35.00 25.10
CA LEU A 18 0.46 -33.60 25.37
C LEU A 18 1.64 -32.66 25.09
N PHE A 19 2.86 -33.07 25.44
CA PHE A 19 4.08 -32.31 25.19
C PHE A 19 4.41 -32.24 23.70
N GLN A 20 4.22 -33.33 22.95
CA GLN A 20 4.32 -33.33 21.48
C GLN A 20 3.24 -32.45 20.84
N GLY A 21 2.00 -32.46 21.35
CA GLY A 21 0.92 -31.57 20.90
C GLY A 21 1.20 -30.08 21.16
N LEU A 22 1.89 -29.77 22.26
CA LEU A 22 2.36 -28.42 22.58
C LEU A 22 3.58 -27.98 21.75
N LEU A 23 4.50 -28.90 21.43
CA LEU A 23 5.67 -28.65 20.57
C LEU A 23 5.32 -28.51 19.09
N THR A 24 4.32 -29.26 18.60
CA THR A 24 3.81 -29.17 17.22
C THR A 24 2.95 -27.93 16.96
N ARG A 25 2.64 -27.15 18.00
CA ARG A 25 2.14 -25.77 17.88
C ARG A 25 3.27 -24.83 17.46
N THR A 26 4.01 -25.18 16.41
CA THR A 26 4.89 -24.24 15.73
C THR A 26 4.01 -23.14 15.16
N LYS A 27 4.11 -21.93 15.72
CA LYS A 27 3.57 -20.74 15.05
C LYS A 27 4.14 -20.74 13.64
N THR A 28 3.28 -20.91 12.64
CA THR A 28 3.63 -20.68 11.24
C THR A 28 4.02 -19.21 11.15
N PHE A 29 5.31 -18.93 11.07
CA PHE A 29 5.80 -17.62 10.74
C PHE A 29 5.71 -17.48 9.23
N GLU A 30 4.67 -16.82 8.75
CA GLU A 30 4.65 -16.29 7.40
C GLU A 30 5.66 -15.14 7.34
N TYR A 31 6.74 -15.35 6.60
CA TYR A 31 7.64 -14.28 6.24
C TYR A 31 7.22 -13.78 4.87
N SER A 32 6.70 -12.56 4.83
CA SER A 32 6.44 -11.85 3.60
C SER A 32 7.71 -11.10 3.19
N PHE A 33 8.28 -11.48 2.05
CA PHE A 33 9.44 -10.79 1.50
C PHE A 33 8.96 -9.66 0.59
N LEU A 34 9.50 -8.46 0.80
CA LEU A 34 9.45 -7.36 -0.15
C LEU A 34 10.69 -7.49 -1.03
N GLN A 35 10.54 -7.93 -2.28
CA GLN A 35 11.50 -7.58 -3.31
C GLN A 35 11.24 -6.07 -3.64
N LEU A 36 12.19 -5.39 -4.26
CA LEU A 36 12.03 -3.98 -4.65
C LEU A 36 12.16 -3.89 -6.16
N LYS A 37 11.11 -4.27 -6.88
CA LYS A 37 10.96 -3.88 -8.27
C LYS A 37 10.34 -2.49 -8.32
N SER A 38 11.09 -1.51 -8.82
CA SER A 38 10.57 -0.17 -9.14
C SER A 38 9.33 -0.35 -10.02
N GLN A 39 8.16 0.11 -9.55
CA GLN A 39 7.00 0.23 -10.41
C GLN A 39 7.12 1.55 -11.17
N ASN A 40 6.92 1.50 -12.48
CA ASN A 40 6.93 2.66 -13.36
C ASN A 40 5.60 3.44 -13.22
N ASN A 41 5.33 3.96 -12.02
CA ASN A 41 4.07 4.64 -11.76
C ASN A 41 4.13 6.09 -12.24
N TRP A 42 3.06 6.51 -12.91
CA TRP A 42 2.85 7.87 -13.37
C TRP A 42 1.54 8.41 -12.83
N ALA A 43 1.48 9.72 -12.64
CA ALA A 43 0.24 10.41 -12.31
C ALA A 43 -0.01 11.59 -13.26
N VAL A 44 -1.28 11.83 -13.58
CA VAL A 44 -1.76 13.02 -14.28
C VAL A 44 -2.86 13.64 -13.44
N ILE A 45 -2.66 14.84 -12.93
CA ILE A 45 -3.57 15.51 -12.00
C ILE A 45 -4.00 16.84 -12.63
N VAL A 46 -5.31 17.01 -12.82
CA VAL A 46 -5.87 18.14 -13.58
C VAL A 46 -6.98 18.82 -12.79
N SER A 47 -6.76 20.10 -12.46
CA SER A 47 -7.82 21.04 -12.09
C SER A 47 -8.20 21.87 -13.31
N THR A 48 -9.40 21.64 -13.83
CA THR A 48 -9.83 22.21 -15.13
C THR A 48 -10.53 23.57 -15.00
N SER A 49 -10.85 24.00 -13.78
CA SER A 49 -11.68 25.18 -13.53
C SER A 49 -10.87 26.42 -13.20
N ARG A 50 -11.39 27.57 -13.66
CA ARG A 50 -10.86 28.89 -13.32
C ARG A 50 -11.67 29.61 -12.25
N TYR A 51 -11.17 30.77 -11.85
CA TYR A 51 -11.79 31.74 -10.98
C TYR A 51 -11.83 31.36 -9.51
N TRP A 52 -11.88 32.39 -8.68
CA TRP A 52 -11.79 32.28 -7.22
C TRP A 52 -12.88 31.39 -6.60
N TYR A 53 -14.11 31.43 -7.13
CA TYR A 53 -15.21 30.61 -6.62
C TYR A 53 -15.00 29.10 -6.81
N ASN A 54 -14.02 28.71 -7.63
CA ASN A 54 -13.61 27.33 -7.85
C ASN A 54 -12.32 26.94 -7.11
N TYR A 55 -11.92 27.71 -6.09
CA TYR A 55 -10.77 27.43 -5.21
C TYR A 55 -10.58 25.94 -4.89
N ARG A 56 -11.66 25.27 -4.50
CA ARG A 56 -11.70 23.85 -4.17
C ARG A 56 -11.12 22.90 -5.22
N HIS A 57 -11.28 23.17 -6.52
CA HIS A 57 -10.78 22.27 -7.56
C HIS A 57 -9.25 22.24 -7.57
N ASN A 58 -8.60 23.41 -7.39
CA ASN A 58 -7.15 23.47 -7.19
C ASN A 58 -6.73 22.78 -5.90
N THR A 59 -7.46 22.98 -4.80
CA THR A 59 -7.18 22.30 -3.55
C THR A 59 -7.27 20.77 -3.70
N ASN A 60 -8.26 20.26 -4.42
CA ASN A 60 -8.43 18.82 -4.66
C ASN A 60 -7.21 18.27 -5.41
N ALA A 61 -6.84 18.90 -6.52
CA ALA A 61 -5.69 18.50 -7.34
C ALA A 61 -4.39 18.52 -6.52
N LEU A 62 -4.12 19.62 -5.82
CA LEU A 62 -2.94 19.78 -4.99
C LEU A 62 -2.90 18.80 -3.81
N SER A 63 -4.07 18.45 -3.26
CA SER A 63 -4.14 17.47 -2.17
C SER A 63 -3.75 16.07 -2.63
N PHE A 64 -4.19 15.64 -3.82
CA PHE A 64 -3.74 14.39 -4.43
C PHE A 64 -2.26 14.44 -4.80
N TYR A 65 -1.78 15.56 -5.37
CA TYR A 65 -0.37 15.75 -5.71
C TYR A 65 0.54 15.56 -4.48
N ASN A 66 0.22 16.24 -3.38
CA ASN A 66 0.97 16.10 -2.14
C ASN A 66 0.88 14.70 -1.55
N TYR A 67 -0.31 14.10 -1.59
CA TYR A 67 -0.48 12.75 -1.12
C TYR A 67 0.44 11.76 -1.87
N LEU A 68 0.52 11.85 -3.19
CA LEU A 68 1.42 11.01 -3.98
C LEU A 68 2.90 11.28 -3.65
N ARG A 69 3.28 12.57 -3.55
CA ARG A 69 4.64 12.96 -3.15
C ARG A 69 5.04 12.41 -1.79
N GLN A 70 4.17 12.52 -0.79
CA GLN A 70 4.38 11.98 0.56
C GLN A 70 4.56 10.46 0.54
N ASN A 71 4.00 9.77 -0.47
CA ASN A 71 4.14 8.32 -0.67
C ASN A 71 5.29 7.93 -1.61
N GLY A 72 6.14 8.89 -2.00
CA GLY A 72 7.41 8.65 -2.69
C GLY A 72 7.37 8.87 -4.20
N PHE A 73 6.32 9.48 -4.75
CA PHE A 73 6.39 10.01 -6.11
C PHE A 73 7.40 11.15 -6.20
N ARG A 74 8.15 11.16 -7.30
CA ARG A 74 8.97 12.28 -7.73
C ARG A 74 8.13 13.20 -8.61
N ASP A 75 8.47 14.49 -8.63
CA ASP A 75 7.76 15.49 -9.46
C ASP A 75 7.80 15.14 -10.95
N ASP A 76 8.92 14.60 -11.44
CA ASP A 76 9.06 14.14 -12.83
C ASP A 76 8.19 12.91 -13.20
N ARG A 77 7.42 12.38 -12.24
CA ARG A 77 6.43 11.29 -12.42
C ARG A 77 5.00 11.74 -12.21
N ILE A 78 4.76 13.03 -11.97
CA ILE A 78 3.43 13.62 -11.84
C ILE A 78 3.31 14.77 -12.83
N ILE A 79 2.40 14.66 -13.79
CA ILE A 79 2.01 15.80 -14.63
C ILE A 79 0.91 16.57 -13.91
N LEU A 80 1.18 17.80 -13.49
CA LEU A 80 0.23 18.65 -12.78
C LEU A 80 -0.26 19.81 -13.67
N MET A 81 -1.57 19.90 -13.85
CA MET A 81 -2.25 20.93 -14.63
C MET A 81 -3.21 21.73 -13.73
N LEU A 82 -2.98 23.03 -13.58
CA LEU A 82 -3.82 23.93 -12.76
C LEU A 82 -4.30 25.12 -13.61
N ALA A 83 -5.60 25.18 -13.89
CA ALA A 83 -6.20 26.24 -14.71
C ALA A 83 -6.28 27.61 -14.01
N GLU A 84 -6.04 27.67 -12.70
CA GLU A 84 -6.07 28.91 -11.92
C GLU A 84 -4.84 29.04 -11.03
N ASN A 85 -4.37 30.27 -10.81
CA ASN A 85 -3.28 30.58 -9.89
C ASN A 85 -3.85 31.20 -8.61
N ILE A 86 -4.50 30.34 -7.82
CA ILE A 86 -5.09 30.67 -6.51
C ILE A 86 -4.09 31.39 -5.55
N PRO A 87 -2.81 30.98 -5.43
CA PRO A 87 -1.85 31.64 -4.55
C PRO A 87 -1.60 33.10 -4.87
N CYS A 88 -1.59 33.46 -6.16
CA CYS A 88 -1.35 34.82 -6.64
C CYS A 88 -2.66 35.59 -6.89
N ASN A 89 -3.81 34.97 -6.61
CA ASN A 89 -5.10 35.62 -6.80
C ASN A 89 -5.29 36.76 -5.80
N THR A 90 -5.75 37.93 -6.26
CA THR A 90 -5.93 39.12 -5.41
C THR A 90 -7.01 38.96 -4.33
N ARG A 91 -7.89 37.96 -4.48
CA ARG A 91 -8.89 37.60 -3.46
C ARG A 91 -8.33 36.70 -2.36
N ASN A 92 -7.12 36.18 -2.53
CA ASN A 92 -6.49 35.35 -1.53
C ASN A 92 -5.99 36.20 -0.36
N SER A 93 -6.73 36.13 0.75
CA SER A 93 -6.37 36.79 2.01
C SER A 93 -5.10 36.22 2.63
N ILE A 94 -4.63 35.05 2.19
CA ILE A 94 -3.40 34.39 2.61
C ILE A 94 -2.54 34.08 1.37
N PRO A 95 -1.84 35.08 0.82
CA PRO A 95 -1.11 34.95 -0.43
C PRO A 95 0.02 33.90 -0.32
N GLY A 96 0.32 33.26 -1.45
CA GLY A 96 1.40 32.28 -1.55
C GLY A 96 1.01 30.83 -1.23
N GLY A 97 -0.22 30.56 -0.81
CA GLY A 97 -0.66 29.21 -0.47
C GLY A 97 -2.09 28.84 -0.89
N VAL A 98 -2.34 27.53 -0.89
CA VAL A 98 -3.67 26.89 -1.00
C VAL A 98 -3.88 26.01 0.23
N TYR A 99 -5.09 26.01 0.80
CA TYR A 99 -5.39 25.43 2.11
C TYR A 99 -6.68 24.61 2.09
N SER A 100 -6.66 23.39 2.65
CA SER A 100 -7.78 22.43 2.62
C SER A 100 -8.52 22.19 3.95
N GLU A 101 -7.79 22.00 5.06
CA GLU A 101 -8.31 21.63 6.41
C GLU A 101 -8.28 22.80 7.43
N ASP A 102 -8.69 22.54 8.70
CA ASP A 102 -8.95 23.50 9.79
C ASP A 102 -7.79 24.46 10.09
N PHE A 103 -7.72 25.52 9.29
CA PHE A 103 -7.02 26.75 9.64
C PHE A 103 -7.80 27.42 10.78
N ASP A 104 -7.27 27.32 11.99
CA ASP A 104 -7.65 28.23 13.07
C ASP A 104 -6.85 29.51 12.84
N PHE A 105 -7.50 30.52 12.26
CA PHE A 105 -6.90 31.72 11.67
C PHE A 105 -5.97 32.51 12.60
N PHE A 106 -6.03 32.27 13.91
CA PHE A 106 -5.30 33.01 14.92
C PHE A 106 -4.08 32.29 15.55
N TYR A 107 -3.86 30.98 15.36
CA TYR A 107 -3.03 30.24 16.34
C TYR A 107 -1.82 29.41 15.88
N ASN A 108 -1.46 29.26 14.60
CA ASN A 108 -0.24 28.49 14.28
C ASN A 108 0.40 28.82 12.94
N LEU A 109 1.29 29.81 12.93
CA LEU A 109 2.19 30.12 11.81
C LEU A 109 3.44 29.20 11.74
N ASN A 110 3.65 28.33 12.75
CA ASN A 110 4.94 27.63 12.92
C ASN A 110 4.95 26.15 12.49
N ASN A 111 3.82 25.56 12.09
CA ASN A 111 3.69 24.13 11.78
C ASN A 111 3.06 23.84 10.40
N HIS A 112 3.16 24.75 9.43
CA HIS A 112 2.42 24.65 8.18
C HIS A 112 2.77 23.41 7.35
N THR A 113 1.74 22.67 6.93
CA THR A 113 1.74 21.86 5.70
C THR A 113 0.87 22.62 4.71
N GLN A 114 1.46 23.54 3.93
CA GLN A 114 0.70 24.20 2.87
C GLN A 114 0.33 23.12 1.83
N THR A 115 -0.89 23.14 1.29
CA THR A 115 -1.26 22.19 0.22
C THR A 115 -0.50 22.49 -1.08
N MET A 116 0.30 23.55 -1.15
CA MET A 116 1.05 23.91 -2.35
C MET A 116 2.55 24.11 -2.13
N GLU A 117 3.08 23.83 -0.94
CA GLU A 117 4.52 24.05 -0.72
C GLU A 117 5.31 23.18 -1.68
N CYS A 118 6.04 23.82 -2.60
CA CYS A 118 6.87 23.19 -3.63
C CYS A 118 6.13 22.35 -4.69
N ALA A 119 4.87 22.67 -5.01
CA ALA A 119 4.17 22.01 -6.13
C ALA A 119 4.77 22.41 -7.49
N ASP A 120 5.22 21.41 -8.25
CA ASP A 120 5.79 21.60 -9.58
C ASP A 120 4.69 21.53 -10.64
N VAL A 121 4.18 22.70 -11.06
CA VAL A 121 3.08 22.79 -12.03
C VAL A 121 3.64 22.72 -13.46
N ASP A 122 3.17 21.78 -14.27
CA ASP A 122 3.64 21.58 -15.65
C ASP A 122 2.87 22.42 -16.66
N TYR A 123 1.54 22.49 -16.49
CA TYR A 123 0.65 23.31 -17.32
C TYR A 123 -0.07 24.31 -16.44
N ARG A 124 0.18 25.59 -16.66
CA ARG A 124 -0.36 26.69 -15.86
C ARG A 124 -1.44 27.45 -16.62
N GLU A 125 -2.51 27.81 -15.90
CA GLU A 125 -3.51 28.77 -16.35
C GLU A 125 -4.02 28.45 -17.77
N ASP A 126 -3.76 29.30 -18.75
CA ASP A 126 -4.21 29.17 -20.14
C ASP A 126 -3.67 27.91 -20.85
N GLU A 127 -2.60 27.29 -20.34
CA GLU A 127 -2.06 26.04 -20.89
C GLU A 127 -2.96 24.82 -20.58
N VAL A 128 -3.89 24.93 -19.63
CA VAL A 128 -4.78 23.83 -19.25
C VAL A 128 -5.98 23.76 -20.20
N THR A 129 -5.74 23.19 -21.38
CA THR A 129 -6.76 23.01 -22.44
C THR A 129 -7.04 21.53 -22.66
N VAL A 130 -8.17 21.21 -23.30
CA VAL A 130 -8.48 19.83 -23.72
C VAL A 130 -7.38 19.32 -24.65
N SER A 131 -6.96 20.13 -25.63
CA SER A 131 -5.86 19.79 -26.55
C SER A 131 -4.59 19.38 -25.81
N ASN A 132 -4.13 20.17 -24.83
CA ASN A 132 -2.90 19.83 -24.10
C ASN A 132 -3.06 18.59 -23.23
N PHE A 133 -4.21 18.41 -22.57
CA PHE A 133 -4.49 17.18 -21.81
C PHE A 133 -4.47 15.93 -22.71
N ILE A 134 -5.11 15.99 -23.89
CA ILE A 134 -5.09 14.89 -24.85
C ILE A 134 -3.68 14.64 -25.40
N LYS A 135 -2.88 15.69 -25.64
CA LYS A 135 -1.46 15.55 -26.03
C LYS A 135 -0.63 14.90 -24.94
N VAL A 136 -0.86 15.23 -23.65
CA VAL A 136 -0.23 14.54 -22.52
C VAL A 136 -0.51 13.04 -22.58
N LEU A 137 -1.78 12.65 -22.69
CA LEU A 137 -2.18 11.24 -22.75
C LEU A 137 -1.57 10.54 -23.97
N THR A 138 -1.67 11.12 -25.16
CA THR A 138 -1.23 10.52 -26.44
C THR A 138 0.27 10.68 -26.73
N ASN A 139 0.97 11.51 -25.97
CA ASN A 139 2.36 11.93 -26.19
C ASN A 139 2.60 12.53 -27.60
N LYS A 140 1.58 13.19 -28.16
CA LYS A 140 1.64 13.86 -29.47
C LYS A 140 1.98 15.34 -29.32
N HIS A 141 3.04 15.64 -28.57
CA HIS A 141 3.54 17.02 -28.46
C HIS A 141 4.55 17.29 -29.57
N ASP A 142 4.62 18.54 -30.02
CA ASP A 142 5.70 19.05 -30.86
C ASP A 142 7.07 18.80 -30.21
N ASP A 143 8.12 18.52 -30.98
CA ASP A 143 9.45 18.18 -30.48
C ASP A 143 10.07 19.26 -29.57
N SER A 144 9.66 20.52 -29.72
CA SER A 144 10.09 21.64 -28.86
C SER A 144 9.58 21.55 -27.42
N VAL A 145 8.50 20.78 -27.17
CA VAL A 145 7.92 20.64 -25.82
C VAL A 145 8.83 19.77 -24.95
N PRO A 146 9.29 20.26 -23.79
CA PRO A 146 10.25 19.55 -22.95
C PRO A 146 9.67 18.24 -22.38
N ASN A 147 10.53 17.23 -22.20
CA ASN A 147 10.14 15.91 -21.66
C ASN A 147 9.39 15.97 -20.33
N LYS A 148 9.68 16.97 -19.49
CA LYS A 148 8.99 17.18 -18.22
C LYS A 148 7.47 17.34 -18.39
N LYS A 149 7.00 17.95 -19.48
CA LYS A 149 5.57 18.14 -19.77
C LYS A 149 4.93 16.93 -20.45
N ARG A 150 5.64 15.81 -20.59
CA ARG A 150 5.19 14.63 -21.34
C ARG A 150 4.98 13.45 -20.40
N LEU A 151 3.90 12.70 -20.63
CA LEU A 151 3.69 11.41 -19.97
C LEU A 151 4.53 10.33 -20.66
N LEU A 152 5.75 10.08 -20.20
CA LEU A 152 6.67 9.13 -20.84
C LEU A 152 6.49 7.68 -20.32
N SER A 153 5.23 7.25 -20.24
CA SER A 153 4.83 5.91 -19.80
C SER A 153 4.96 4.83 -20.90
N ASP A 154 5.07 3.59 -20.47
CA ASP A 154 5.31 2.38 -21.27
C ASP A 154 4.42 1.20 -20.86
N GLU A 155 4.66 0.03 -21.41
CA GLU A 155 3.81 -1.17 -21.25
C GLU A 155 3.83 -1.74 -19.83
N ASP A 156 4.79 -1.34 -19.00
CA ASP A 156 4.92 -1.74 -17.59
C ASP A 156 4.38 -0.67 -16.61
N SER A 157 3.91 0.47 -17.13
CA SER A 157 3.52 1.61 -16.31
C SER A 157 2.11 1.49 -15.72
N ASN A 158 1.96 1.74 -14.42
CA ASN A 158 0.65 2.00 -13.83
C ASN A 158 0.39 3.51 -13.83
N ILE A 159 -0.78 3.95 -14.31
CA ILE A 159 -1.11 5.36 -14.44
C ILE A 159 -2.28 5.72 -13.54
N PHE A 160 -2.12 6.74 -12.71
CA PHE A 160 -3.21 7.38 -11.99
C PHE A 160 -3.62 8.68 -12.70
N ILE A 161 -4.91 8.87 -12.93
CA ILE A 161 -5.46 10.12 -13.46
C ILE A 161 -6.47 10.68 -12.46
N PHE A 162 -6.25 11.90 -12.01
CA PHE A 162 -7.21 12.64 -11.19
C PHE A 162 -7.73 13.84 -11.96
N LEU A 163 -9.05 13.91 -12.14
CA LEU A 163 -9.74 15.00 -12.82
C LEU A 163 -10.69 15.68 -11.85
N THR A 164 -10.61 17.00 -11.73
CA THR A 164 -11.53 17.79 -10.91
C THR A 164 -11.93 19.08 -11.62
N GLY A 165 -13.22 19.40 -11.54
CA GLY A 165 -13.78 20.56 -12.21
C GLY A 165 -15.29 20.50 -12.32
N HIS A 166 -15.85 21.34 -13.19
CA HIS A 166 -17.26 21.29 -13.58
C HIS A 166 -17.48 20.36 -14.77
N GLY A 167 -18.65 19.75 -14.84
CA GLY A 167 -18.97 18.73 -15.82
C GLY A 167 -20.46 18.44 -15.83
N GLY A 168 -20.83 17.45 -16.63
CA GLY A 168 -22.21 17.02 -16.80
C GLY A 168 -22.27 15.68 -17.51
N ASP A 169 -23.42 15.37 -18.10
CA ASP A 169 -23.62 14.09 -18.79
C ASP A 169 -22.65 13.93 -19.97
N GLY A 170 -21.64 13.09 -19.77
CA GLY A 170 -20.66 12.72 -20.78
C GLY A 170 -19.56 13.74 -21.02
N PHE A 171 -19.38 14.78 -20.18
CA PHE A 171 -18.33 15.78 -20.39
C PHE A 171 -17.72 16.35 -19.10
N LEU A 172 -16.48 16.85 -19.25
CA LEU A 172 -15.77 17.65 -18.25
C LEU A 172 -15.35 18.97 -18.90
N LYS A 173 -15.67 20.09 -18.26
CA LYS A 173 -15.41 21.44 -18.76
C LYS A 173 -14.00 21.91 -18.38
N PHE A 174 -13.27 22.43 -19.35
CA PHE A 174 -11.97 23.09 -19.23
C PHE A 174 -12.14 24.60 -19.41
N GLN A 175 -11.44 25.36 -18.57
CA GLN A 175 -11.39 26.83 -18.64
C GLN A 175 -12.75 27.55 -18.56
N ASP A 176 -13.80 26.86 -18.11
CA ASP A 176 -15.20 27.31 -18.08
C ASP A 176 -15.95 27.35 -19.43
N PHE A 177 -15.27 27.11 -20.56
CA PHE A 177 -15.87 27.22 -21.91
C PHE A 177 -15.65 26.02 -22.83
N GLU A 178 -14.54 25.30 -22.70
CA GLU A 178 -14.21 24.14 -23.53
C GLU A 178 -14.72 22.88 -22.85
N GLU A 179 -15.13 21.86 -23.60
CA GLU A 179 -15.62 20.60 -23.03
C GLU A 179 -14.84 19.43 -23.61
N MET A 180 -14.28 18.59 -22.72
CA MET A 180 -13.78 17.28 -23.08
C MET A 180 -14.90 16.26 -22.90
N THR A 181 -15.24 15.55 -23.97
CA THR A 181 -16.25 14.51 -23.96
C THR A 181 -15.70 13.17 -23.47
N SER A 182 -16.61 12.28 -23.03
CA SER A 182 -16.31 10.88 -22.69
C SER A 182 -15.73 10.11 -23.88
N PHE A 183 -16.13 10.47 -25.12
CA PHE A 183 -15.58 9.92 -26.34
C PHE A 183 -14.12 10.31 -26.57
N GLU A 184 -13.77 11.59 -26.38
CA GLU A 184 -12.39 12.07 -26.55
C GLU A 184 -11.46 11.43 -25.53
N LEU A 185 -11.88 11.34 -24.26
CA LEU A 185 -11.12 10.65 -23.22
C LEU A 185 -10.91 9.17 -23.57
N ALA A 186 -11.97 8.47 -23.99
CA ALA A 186 -11.89 7.06 -24.37
C ALA A 186 -11.00 6.84 -25.61
N ASN A 187 -11.06 7.74 -26.60
CA ASN A 187 -10.22 7.68 -27.80
C ASN A 187 -8.74 7.88 -27.47
N ALA A 188 -8.41 8.84 -26.59
CA ALA A 188 -7.03 9.03 -26.13
C ALA A 188 -6.49 7.78 -25.41
N ILE A 189 -7.29 7.17 -24.52
CA ILE A 189 -6.91 5.94 -23.81
C ILE A 189 -6.80 4.74 -24.76
N LYS A 190 -7.69 4.65 -25.75
CA LYS A 190 -7.61 3.63 -26.82
C LYS A 190 -6.29 3.74 -27.58
N GLU A 191 -5.88 4.96 -27.92
CA GLU A 191 -4.61 5.22 -28.57
C GLU A 191 -3.43 4.83 -27.66
N MET A 192 -3.43 5.25 -26.40
CA MET A 192 -2.40 4.84 -25.43
C MET A 192 -2.27 3.31 -25.36
N LYS A 193 -3.39 2.59 -25.36
CA LYS A 193 -3.40 1.12 -25.33
C LYS A 193 -2.84 0.52 -26.63
N ALA A 194 -3.19 1.07 -27.79
CA ALA A 194 -2.66 0.64 -29.08
C ALA A 194 -1.13 0.81 -29.16
N HIS A 195 -0.60 1.85 -28.53
CA HIS A 195 0.84 2.11 -28.44
C HIS A 195 1.51 1.47 -27.21
N LYS A 196 0.80 0.62 -26.45
CA LYS A 196 1.29 -0.05 -25.25
C LYS A 196 1.91 0.91 -24.21
N ARG A 197 1.22 2.01 -23.90
CA ARG A 197 1.73 3.06 -23.01
C ARG A 197 1.27 2.96 -21.56
N PHE A 198 0.62 1.86 -21.19
CA PHE A 198 0.32 1.53 -19.80
C PHE A 198 0.04 0.04 -19.64
N LYS A 199 0.28 -0.44 -18.41
CA LYS A 199 -0.12 -1.76 -17.90
C LYS A 199 -1.50 -1.73 -17.27
N LYS A 200 -1.74 -0.76 -16.37
CA LYS A 200 -3.03 -0.50 -15.72
C LYS A 200 -3.26 1.00 -15.59
N MET A 201 -4.51 1.41 -15.59
CA MET A 201 -4.91 2.80 -15.40
C MET A 201 -6.02 2.90 -14.36
N PHE A 202 -5.86 3.83 -13.40
CA PHE A 202 -6.88 4.17 -12.43
C PHE A 202 -7.26 5.64 -12.57
N ILE A 203 -8.55 5.91 -12.78
CA ILE A 203 -9.07 7.26 -13.00
C ILE A 203 -10.02 7.61 -11.85
N ILE A 204 -9.89 8.80 -11.29
CA ILE A 204 -10.87 9.39 -10.37
C ILE A 204 -11.35 10.70 -10.99
N SER A 205 -12.67 10.89 -11.06
CA SER A 205 -13.29 12.12 -11.55
C SER A 205 -14.21 12.72 -10.50
N GLU A 206 -13.85 13.93 -10.05
CA GLU A 206 -14.60 14.76 -9.11
C GLU A 206 -15.32 15.88 -9.87
N THR A 207 -16.56 15.61 -10.27
CA THR A 207 -17.41 16.56 -11.00
C THR A 207 -18.89 16.15 -10.93
N CYS A 208 -19.79 17.00 -11.43
CA CYS A 208 -21.20 16.64 -11.58
C CYS A 208 -21.38 15.55 -12.64
N GLN A 209 -22.25 14.58 -12.37
CA GLN A 209 -22.49 13.41 -13.23
C GLN A 209 -21.21 12.66 -13.64
N ALA A 210 -20.21 12.62 -12.76
CA ALA A 210 -18.86 12.17 -13.08
C ALA A 210 -18.78 10.75 -13.67
N SER A 211 -19.68 9.85 -13.29
CA SER A 211 -19.66 8.47 -13.81
C SER A 211 -19.92 8.39 -15.32
N THR A 212 -20.66 9.36 -15.88
CA THR A 212 -20.98 9.42 -17.31
C THR A 212 -19.76 9.73 -18.18
N LEU A 213 -18.75 10.41 -17.61
CA LEU A 213 -17.46 10.64 -18.27
C LEU A 213 -16.74 9.32 -18.59
N HIS A 214 -17.08 8.24 -17.88
CA HIS A 214 -16.45 6.93 -18.01
C HIS A 214 -17.22 5.97 -18.91
N ASN A 215 -18.35 6.39 -19.49
CA ASN A 215 -19.26 5.53 -20.24
C ASN A 215 -18.56 4.66 -21.31
N HIS A 216 -17.59 5.24 -22.01
CA HIS A 216 -16.86 4.58 -23.12
C HIS A 216 -15.51 3.97 -22.73
N LEU A 217 -15.20 3.89 -21.43
CA LEU A 217 -13.98 3.27 -20.92
C LEU A 217 -14.13 1.74 -20.80
N ASP A 218 -14.30 1.07 -21.94
CA ASP A 218 -14.53 -0.39 -22.01
C ASP A 218 -13.22 -1.18 -22.22
N PHE A 219 -12.26 -0.98 -21.31
CA PHE A 219 -10.94 -1.63 -21.34
C PHE A 219 -10.68 -2.44 -20.07
N GLU A 220 -10.18 -3.67 -20.20
CA GLU A 220 -9.93 -4.58 -19.05
C GLU A 220 -8.88 -4.06 -18.04
N ASP A 221 -8.00 -3.16 -18.49
CA ASP A 221 -6.90 -2.63 -17.69
C ASP A 221 -7.16 -1.21 -17.17
N VAL A 222 -8.39 -0.69 -17.35
CA VAL A 222 -8.80 0.65 -16.95
C VAL A 222 -9.90 0.55 -15.91
N TYR A 223 -9.70 1.24 -14.79
CA TYR A 223 -10.62 1.29 -13.66
C TYR A 223 -10.93 2.76 -13.38
N ALA A 224 -12.21 3.14 -13.28
CA ALA A 224 -12.57 4.55 -13.12
C ALA A 224 -13.65 4.74 -12.05
N ILE A 225 -13.45 5.68 -11.13
CA ILE A 225 -14.45 6.07 -10.14
C ILE A 225 -14.93 7.50 -10.42
N GLY A 226 -16.23 7.65 -10.65
CA GLY A 226 -16.91 8.94 -10.68
C GLY A 226 -17.56 9.22 -9.33
N CYS A 227 -17.43 10.44 -8.81
CA CYS A 227 -17.96 10.81 -7.49
C CYS A 227 -19.49 10.99 -7.43
N SER A 228 -20.17 11.06 -8.58
CA SER A 228 -21.60 11.30 -8.71
C SER A 228 -22.18 10.52 -9.90
N SER A 229 -23.45 10.11 -9.76
CA SER A 229 -24.17 9.35 -10.79
C SER A 229 -24.84 10.27 -11.83
N LEU A 230 -25.32 9.70 -12.93
CA LEU A 230 -26.17 10.40 -13.90
C LEU A 230 -27.34 11.09 -13.18
N GLY A 231 -27.57 12.37 -13.48
CA GLY A 231 -28.59 13.20 -12.84
C GLY A 231 -28.21 13.80 -11.47
N GLU A 232 -27.03 13.49 -10.92
CA GLU A 232 -26.57 14.04 -9.64
C GLU A 232 -25.49 15.11 -9.81
N SER A 233 -25.50 16.11 -8.91
CA SER A 233 -24.37 17.03 -8.76
C SER A 233 -23.29 16.44 -7.84
N SER A 234 -22.04 16.91 -7.99
CA SER A 234 -21.05 16.80 -6.92
C SER A 234 -21.12 18.02 -6.01
N TYR A 235 -20.69 17.86 -4.75
CA TYR A 235 -20.85 18.90 -3.74
C TYR A 235 -19.55 19.22 -3.03
N SER A 236 -19.38 20.51 -2.78
CA SER A 236 -18.28 21.05 -2.01
C SER A 236 -18.44 20.82 -0.51
N LYS A 237 -17.33 21.00 0.21
CA LYS A 237 -17.22 20.89 1.67
C LYS A 237 -16.32 22.02 2.20
N HIS A 238 -16.53 22.36 3.47
CA HIS A 238 -15.75 23.37 4.21
C HIS A 238 -15.77 24.76 3.56
N TYR A 239 -16.88 25.46 3.73
CA TYR A 239 -16.91 26.91 3.49
C TYR A 239 -15.98 27.60 4.50
N LYS A 240 -15.10 28.47 3.99
CA LYS A 240 -14.15 29.23 4.80
C LYS A 240 -14.45 30.71 4.65
N VAL A 241 -14.63 31.40 5.78
CA VAL A 241 -15.01 32.82 5.80
C VAL A 241 -13.87 33.70 5.29
N GLU A 242 -12.63 33.28 5.57
CA GLU A 242 -11.39 33.98 5.24
C GLU A 242 -11.18 34.12 3.72
N ILE A 243 -11.62 33.12 2.95
CA ILE A 243 -11.56 33.09 1.49
C ILE A 243 -12.94 33.28 0.83
N GLY A 244 -14.02 33.27 1.62
CA GLY A 244 -15.39 33.48 1.15
C GLY A 244 -15.95 32.39 0.23
N VAL A 245 -15.31 31.22 0.17
CA VAL A 245 -15.66 30.12 -0.75
C VAL A 245 -15.41 28.75 -0.08
N ALA A 246 -15.89 27.67 -0.70
CA ALA A 246 -15.58 26.32 -0.25
C ALA A 246 -14.14 25.92 -0.60
N SER A 247 -13.44 25.29 0.34
CA SER A 247 -12.01 24.98 0.20
C SER A 247 -11.72 23.65 -0.47
N ILE A 248 -12.65 22.67 -0.47
CA ILE A 248 -12.42 21.31 -0.98
C ILE A 248 -13.75 20.66 -1.41
N ASP A 249 -13.72 19.64 -2.27
CA ASP A 249 -14.90 18.81 -2.56
C ASP A 249 -15.05 17.59 -1.65
N ARG A 250 -16.29 17.11 -1.50
CA ARG A 250 -16.63 16.06 -0.52
C ARG A 250 -15.91 14.76 -0.81
N PHE A 251 -15.97 14.25 -2.04
CA PHE A 251 -15.38 12.96 -2.36
C PHE A 251 -13.85 13.01 -2.17
N THR A 252 -13.20 14.08 -2.60
CA THR A 252 -11.77 14.32 -2.38
C THR A 252 -11.44 14.37 -0.88
N HIS A 253 -12.20 15.12 -0.08
CA HIS A 253 -11.99 15.18 1.37
C HIS A 253 -12.09 13.79 2.05
N PHE A 254 -13.17 13.04 1.79
CA PHE A 254 -13.37 11.74 2.45
C PHE A 254 -12.41 10.66 1.91
N SER A 255 -12.12 10.67 0.61
CA SER A 255 -11.16 9.72 0.02
C SER A 255 -9.74 9.95 0.53
N LEU A 256 -9.28 11.20 0.63
CA LEU A 256 -7.97 11.49 1.20
C LEU A 256 -7.88 11.11 2.69
N ALA A 257 -8.94 11.31 3.47
CA ALA A 257 -8.97 10.87 4.87
C ALA A 257 -8.79 9.35 5.00
N ASP A 258 -9.35 8.58 4.07
CA ASP A 258 -9.12 7.15 3.99
C ASP A 258 -7.71 6.81 3.51
N PHE A 259 -7.22 7.53 2.51
CA PHE A 259 -5.91 7.32 1.92
C PHE A 259 -4.77 7.67 2.88
N LYS A 260 -4.96 8.61 3.82
CA LYS A 260 -4.00 8.93 4.90
C LYS A 260 -3.62 7.70 5.73
N ASN A 261 -4.52 6.72 5.85
CA ASN A 261 -4.28 5.46 6.57
C ASN A 261 -3.81 4.30 5.67
N LEU A 262 -3.68 4.52 4.37
CA LEU A 262 -3.05 3.56 3.47
C LEU A 262 -1.56 3.52 3.73
N ASN A 263 -1.04 2.31 3.80
CA ASN A 263 0.39 2.07 3.78
C ASN A 263 0.67 0.84 2.91
N ARG A 264 1.94 0.55 2.68
CA ARG A 264 2.37 -0.57 1.82
C ARG A 264 1.89 -1.94 2.32
N ASN A 265 1.56 -2.07 3.60
CA ASN A 265 1.19 -3.34 4.23
C ASN A 265 -0.33 -3.53 4.35
N LYS A 266 -1.13 -2.50 4.04
CA LYS A 266 -2.59 -2.55 4.08
C LYS A 266 -3.14 -2.26 2.69
N LEU A 267 -3.43 -3.34 1.96
CA LEU A 267 -3.99 -3.28 0.63
C LEU A 267 -5.46 -2.87 0.68
N MET A 268 -5.87 -1.98 -0.22
CA MET A 268 -7.25 -1.53 -0.37
C MET A 268 -7.73 -1.73 -1.80
N PRO A 269 -8.66 -2.67 -2.04
CA PRO A 269 -9.24 -2.88 -3.37
C PRO A 269 -9.91 -1.59 -3.87
N ILE A 270 -9.79 -1.28 -5.15
CA ILE A 270 -10.49 -0.14 -5.77
C ILE A 270 -11.99 -0.25 -5.53
N ALA A 271 -12.56 -1.45 -5.70
CA ALA A 271 -13.99 -1.70 -5.47
C ALA A 271 -14.44 -1.39 -4.04
N SER A 272 -13.55 -1.44 -3.05
CA SER A 272 -13.90 -1.13 -1.66
C SER A 272 -14.16 0.35 -1.39
N LEU A 273 -13.76 1.24 -2.31
CA LEU A 273 -14.11 2.66 -2.24
C LEU A 273 -15.59 2.89 -2.54
N ILE A 274 -16.20 2.02 -3.35
CA ILE A 274 -17.63 2.05 -3.62
C ILE A 274 -18.38 1.47 -2.42
N GLY A 275 -19.40 2.17 -1.96
CA GLY A 275 -20.18 1.80 -0.78
C GLY A 275 -19.53 2.15 0.56
N LYS A 276 -18.27 2.62 0.57
CA LYS A 276 -17.62 3.13 1.79
C LYS A 276 -18.18 4.47 2.23
N TYR A 277 -18.55 5.31 1.27
CA TYR A 277 -19.12 6.63 1.52
C TYR A 277 -20.64 6.56 1.39
N SER A 278 -21.33 7.06 2.40
CA SER A 278 -22.79 7.20 2.36
C SER A 278 -23.23 8.38 1.49
N VAL A 279 -24.45 8.30 0.94
CA VAL A 279 -25.10 9.44 0.25
C VAL A 279 -25.22 10.66 1.18
N PHE A 280 -25.33 10.48 2.50
CA PHE A 280 -25.31 11.59 3.45
C PHE A 280 -23.96 12.31 3.53
N GLN A 281 -22.85 11.56 3.43
CA GLN A 281 -21.50 12.13 3.43
C GLN A 281 -21.22 12.87 2.13
N LEU A 282 -21.46 12.24 0.98
CA LEU A 282 -21.10 12.81 -0.32
C LEU A 282 -22.16 13.75 -0.90
N LYS A 283 -23.43 13.57 -0.51
CA LYS A 283 -24.61 14.14 -1.20
C LYS A 283 -24.73 13.71 -2.66
N SER A 284 -24.02 12.66 -3.04
CA SER A 284 -23.98 12.04 -4.35
C SER A 284 -23.65 10.56 -4.20
N THR A 285 -23.83 9.81 -5.27
CA THR A 285 -23.63 8.36 -5.34
C THR A 285 -22.44 8.06 -6.24
N PRO A 286 -21.28 7.64 -5.68
CA PRO A 286 -20.11 7.32 -6.48
C PRO A 286 -20.28 5.98 -7.20
N GLN A 287 -19.76 5.89 -8.42
CA GLN A 287 -19.84 4.69 -9.24
C GLN A 287 -18.46 4.27 -9.76
N LEU A 288 -18.25 2.95 -9.86
CA LEU A 288 -17.05 2.36 -10.46
C LEU A 288 -17.38 1.80 -11.84
N LYS A 289 -16.67 2.28 -12.86
CA LYS A 289 -16.62 1.71 -14.20
C LYS A 289 -15.39 0.83 -14.33
N TYR A 290 -15.59 -0.39 -14.80
CA TYR A 290 -14.53 -1.31 -15.23
C TYR A 290 -15.12 -2.34 -16.20
N LYS A 291 -14.27 -2.90 -17.06
CA LYS A 291 -14.64 -4.05 -17.89
C LYS A 291 -14.14 -5.33 -17.21
N PRO A 292 -15.00 -6.30 -16.89
CA PRO A 292 -14.57 -7.61 -16.39
C PRO A 292 -13.58 -8.24 -17.37
N GLY A 293 -12.45 -8.71 -16.84
CA GLY A 293 -11.38 -9.34 -17.62
C GLY A 293 -10.74 -10.47 -16.84
N LYS A 294 -9.45 -10.72 -17.09
CA LYS A 294 -8.70 -11.79 -16.41
C LYS A 294 -8.47 -11.56 -14.92
N THR A 295 -8.42 -10.30 -14.49
CA THR A 295 -8.18 -9.92 -13.08
C THR A 295 -9.52 -9.57 -12.43
N ASP A 296 -9.84 -10.21 -11.30
CA ASP A 296 -10.98 -9.82 -10.48
C ASP A 296 -10.72 -8.42 -9.89
N ILE A 297 -11.71 -7.53 -9.99
CA ILE A 297 -11.67 -6.17 -9.44
C ILE A 297 -11.35 -6.13 -7.94
N LYS A 298 -11.68 -7.19 -7.20
CA LYS A 298 -11.33 -7.35 -5.77
C LYS A 298 -9.82 -7.46 -5.52
N ASN A 299 -9.06 -7.80 -6.56
CA ASN A 299 -7.61 -7.98 -6.53
C ASN A 299 -6.85 -6.85 -7.26
N VAL A 300 -7.52 -5.72 -7.51
CA VAL A 300 -6.90 -4.50 -8.03
C VAL A 300 -6.90 -3.46 -6.93
N TYR A 301 -5.72 -3.07 -6.46
CA TYR A 301 -5.58 -2.25 -5.27
C TYR A 301 -5.19 -0.81 -5.61
N VAL A 302 -5.77 0.16 -4.89
CA VAL A 302 -5.40 1.58 -4.97
C VAL A 302 -3.89 1.76 -4.75
N ASN A 303 -3.33 0.95 -3.87
CA ASN A 303 -1.92 0.94 -3.55
C ASN A 303 -1.01 0.76 -4.78
N GLU A 304 -1.42 -0.01 -5.79
CA GLU A 304 -0.64 -0.23 -7.03
C GLU A 304 -0.41 1.05 -7.84
N PHE A 305 -1.26 2.06 -7.64
CA PHE A 305 -1.18 3.34 -8.33
C PHE A 305 -0.52 4.41 -7.46
N PHE A 306 -0.73 4.37 -6.14
CA PHE A 306 -0.31 5.44 -5.22
C PHE A 306 1.09 5.28 -4.63
N PHE A 307 1.74 4.15 -4.86
CA PHE A 307 3.08 3.90 -4.32
C PHE A 307 4.00 3.34 -5.42
N PRO A 308 5.03 4.10 -5.86
CA PRO A 308 5.91 3.72 -6.97
C PRO A 308 6.85 2.53 -6.65
N ASN A 309 6.72 1.91 -5.47
CA ASN A 309 7.57 0.81 -4.99
C ASN A 309 6.78 -0.26 -4.22
N ILE A 310 5.53 -0.53 -4.62
CA ILE A 310 4.80 -1.66 -4.04
C ILE A 310 5.11 -2.92 -4.81
N GLU A 311 5.67 -3.88 -4.09
CA GLU A 311 5.58 -5.25 -4.49
C GLU A 311 4.38 -5.94 -3.89
N LYS A 312 3.86 -6.88 -4.68
CA LYS A 312 2.98 -7.92 -4.20
C LYS A 312 3.75 -8.69 -3.11
N LEU A 313 3.33 -8.57 -1.86
CA LEU A 313 3.87 -9.35 -0.75
C LEU A 313 3.72 -10.84 -1.12
N PHE A 314 4.82 -11.49 -1.48
CA PHE A 314 4.86 -12.94 -1.55
C PHE A 314 5.01 -13.43 -0.11
N SER A 315 3.94 -13.99 0.45
CA SER A 315 4.03 -14.74 1.71
C SER A 315 4.73 -16.07 1.44
N LEU A 316 5.98 -16.19 1.89
CA LEU A 316 6.64 -17.49 1.91
C LEU A 316 6.22 -18.18 3.22
N ASN A 317 5.42 -19.24 3.10
CA ASN A 317 5.09 -20.10 4.24
C ASN A 317 6.29 -21.02 4.53
N ILE A 318 7.24 -20.51 5.33
CA ILE A 318 8.43 -21.26 5.76
C ILE A 318 8.04 -22.50 6.58
N GLY A 319 6.89 -22.48 7.26
CA GLY A 319 6.37 -23.64 8.00
C GLY A 319 6.17 -24.87 7.11
N ASN A 320 5.56 -24.68 5.93
CA ASN A 320 5.37 -25.76 4.95
C ASN A 320 6.68 -26.23 4.30
N LEU A 321 7.66 -25.33 4.14
CA LEU A 321 8.99 -25.66 3.61
C LEU A 321 9.77 -26.58 4.55
N ILE A 322 9.66 -26.35 5.86
CA ILE A 322 10.36 -27.13 6.89
C ILE A 322 9.65 -28.48 7.11
N LEU A 323 8.32 -28.52 7.02
CA LEU A 323 7.54 -29.76 7.21
C LEU A 323 7.73 -30.77 6.07
N ASN A 324 8.02 -30.33 4.85
CA ASN A 324 8.25 -31.19 3.69
C ASN A 324 9.75 -31.39 3.37
N HIS A 325 10.49 -31.91 4.36
CA HIS A 325 11.96 -32.07 4.33
C HIS A 325 12.51 -32.90 3.15
N LYS A 326 11.67 -33.68 2.45
CA LYS A 326 12.08 -34.53 1.32
C LYS A 326 12.31 -33.77 0.00
N ASN A 327 11.86 -32.52 -0.14
CA ASN A 327 11.91 -31.81 -1.42
C ASN A 327 12.31 -30.33 -1.33
N ILE A 328 13.23 -29.99 -0.42
CA ILE A 328 13.73 -28.62 -0.20
C ILE A 328 14.46 -28.03 -1.42
N LYS A 329 14.94 -28.86 -2.36
CA LYS A 329 15.71 -28.41 -3.55
C LYS A 329 14.87 -27.59 -4.55
N GLU A 330 13.63 -27.99 -4.81
CA GLU A 330 12.72 -27.32 -5.77
C GLU A 330 12.36 -25.89 -5.31
N PRO A 331 11.91 -25.68 -4.06
CA PRO A 331 11.59 -24.33 -3.57
C PRO A 331 12.79 -23.42 -3.41
N ILE A 332 13.96 -23.94 -3.02
CA ILE A 332 15.19 -23.14 -2.97
C ILE A 332 15.58 -22.68 -4.38
N LYS A 333 15.43 -23.52 -5.40
CA LYS A 333 15.67 -23.17 -6.80
C LYS A 333 14.71 -22.08 -7.28
N GLN A 334 13.46 -22.11 -6.81
CA GLN A 334 12.45 -21.07 -7.06
C GLN A 334 12.86 -19.72 -6.42
N VAL A 335 13.26 -19.72 -5.14
CA VAL A 335 13.75 -18.53 -4.42
C VAL A 335 15.04 -17.95 -5.04
N LEU A 336 15.95 -18.81 -5.52
CA LEU A 336 17.17 -18.40 -6.21
C LEU A 336 16.89 -17.80 -7.60
N ASN A 337 15.96 -18.37 -8.36
CA ASN A 337 15.54 -17.87 -9.68
C ASN A 337 14.78 -16.53 -9.59
N GLU A 338 14.10 -16.27 -8.48
CA GLU A 338 13.33 -15.03 -8.24
C GLU A 338 14.19 -13.86 -7.70
N GLY A 339 15.51 -14.04 -7.54
CA GLY A 339 16.42 -12.96 -7.12
C GLY A 339 16.36 -12.58 -5.64
N ALA A 340 15.60 -13.33 -4.83
CA ALA A 340 15.47 -13.14 -3.38
C ALA A 340 16.76 -13.54 -2.61
N SER A 341 17.73 -14.18 -3.29
CA SER A 341 18.99 -14.68 -2.71
C SER A 341 19.86 -13.60 -2.04
N LYS A 342 19.75 -12.33 -2.45
CA LYS A 342 20.48 -11.20 -1.86
C LYS A 342 20.00 -10.80 -0.46
N TYR A 343 18.79 -11.22 -0.07
CA TYR A 343 18.10 -10.70 1.12
C TYR A 343 17.82 -11.77 2.18
N LEU A 344 18.16 -13.03 1.90
CA LEU A 344 18.18 -14.04 2.95
C LEU A 344 19.30 -13.69 3.95
N ASN A 345 18.91 -13.38 5.19
CA ASN A 345 19.85 -13.28 6.29
C ASN A 345 20.42 -14.68 6.59
N CYS A 346 21.54 -15.00 5.93
CA CYS A 346 22.19 -16.31 6.02
C CYS A 346 22.56 -16.70 7.45
N SER A 347 22.73 -15.73 8.37
CA SER A 347 22.98 -16.02 9.80
C SER A 347 21.78 -16.69 10.47
N LEU A 348 20.57 -16.24 10.18
CA LEU A 348 19.34 -16.82 10.73
C LEU A 348 19.02 -18.17 10.09
N LEU A 349 19.26 -18.30 8.77
CA LEU A 349 19.10 -19.57 8.05
C LEU A 349 20.11 -20.61 8.54
N TYR A 350 21.37 -20.21 8.74
CA TYR A 350 22.42 -21.07 9.29
C TYR A 350 22.13 -21.53 10.72
N HIS A 351 21.67 -20.66 11.61
CA HIS A 351 21.30 -21.07 12.97
C HIS A 351 20.11 -22.03 13.01
N THR A 352 19.14 -21.85 12.11
CA THR A 352 17.99 -22.75 11.96
C THR A 352 18.41 -24.10 11.39
N LEU A 353 19.24 -24.12 10.34
CA LEU A 353 19.69 -25.34 9.64
C LEU A 353 20.74 -26.14 10.42
N LYS A 354 21.62 -25.47 11.19
CA LYS A 354 22.57 -26.13 12.11
C LYS A 354 21.87 -26.96 13.18
N ARG A 355 20.61 -26.64 13.49
CA ARG A 355 19.77 -27.41 14.42
C ARG A 355 19.33 -28.76 13.86
N TYR A 356 19.43 -28.97 12.54
CA TYR A 356 18.97 -30.16 11.82
C TYR A 356 20.11 -31.04 11.26
N ASN A 357 21.38 -30.77 11.61
CA ASN A 357 22.55 -31.64 11.37
C ASN A 357 22.78 -32.10 9.92
N ASP A 358 22.37 -31.33 8.91
CA ASP A 358 22.54 -31.69 7.51
C ASP A 358 23.69 -30.88 6.87
N LEU A 359 24.89 -31.48 6.82
CA LEU A 359 26.15 -30.81 6.42
C LEU A 359 26.23 -30.53 4.91
N ASP A 360 25.60 -31.36 4.06
CA ASP A 360 25.64 -31.21 2.59
C ASP A 360 24.87 -29.97 2.11
N LEU A 361 23.84 -29.53 2.84
CA LEU A 361 23.07 -28.33 2.54
C LEU A 361 23.85 -27.04 2.86
N ILE A 362 24.78 -27.10 3.83
CA ILE A 362 25.61 -25.96 4.24
C ILE A 362 26.65 -25.65 3.16
N ASP A 363 27.21 -26.67 2.51
CA ASP A 363 28.14 -26.49 1.38
C ASP A 363 27.44 -25.91 0.15
N SER A 364 26.16 -26.22 -0.09
CA SER A 364 25.36 -25.58 -1.15
C SER A 364 25.17 -24.06 -0.95
N LEU A 365 25.21 -23.58 0.30
CA LEU A 365 25.05 -22.17 0.65
C LEU A 365 26.39 -21.40 0.61
N SER A 366 27.52 -22.10 0.48
CA SER A 366 28.87 -21.53 0.45
C SER A 366 29.20 -20.75 -0.84
N ASN A 367 28.36 -20.86 -1.86
CA ASN A 367 28.44 -20.06 -3.09
C ASN A 367 27.82 -18.65 -2.97
N CYS A 368 27.27 -18.29 -1.80
CA CYS A 368 26.92 -16.90 -1.51
C CYS A 368 28.19 -16.04 -1.42
N HIS A 369 28.13 -14.85 -2.02
CA HIS A 369 29.24 -13.97 -2.42
C HIS A 369 30.06 -13.33 -1.26
N PHE A 370 30.40 -14.07 -0.21
CA PHE A 370 31.06 -13.53 1.00
C PHE A 370 32.04 -14.50 1.68
N LYS A 371 32.84 -15.23 0.88
CA LYS A 371 33.92 -16.14 1.32
C LYS A 371 34.93 -15.48 2.29
N ASN A 372 35.12 -14.15 2.21
CA ASN A 372 36.06 -13.41 3.04
C ASN A 372 35.52 -12.99 4.43
N THR A 373 34.20 -12.85 4.60
CA THR A 373 33.60 -12.48 5.90
C THR A 373 33.45 -13.70 6.81
N LEU A 374 33.14 -14.88 6.25
CA LEU A 374 33.08 -16.12 7.02
C LEU A 374 34.47 -16.55 7.55
N LYS A 375 35.53 -16.40 6.73
CA LYS A 375 36.91 -16.69 7.16
C LYS A 375 37.37 -15.81 8.34
N LYS A 376 36.97 -14.53 8.37
CA LYS A 376 37.28 -13.62 9.50
C LYS A 376 36.49 -13.95 10.77
N ALA A 377 35.24 -14.41 10.64
CA ALA A 377 34.40 -14.79 11.78
C ALA A 377 34.90 -16.09 12.47
N ILE A 378 35.42 -17.05 11.70
CA ILE A 378 35.97 -18.32 12.23
C ILE A 378 37.27 -18.09 13.03
N ILE A 379 38.09 -17.10 12.66
CA ILE A 379 39.32 -16.76 13.40
C ILE A 379 39.01 -16.05 14.72
N PHE A 380 37.91 -15.28 14.79
CA PHE A 380 37.49 -14.58 16.01
C PHE A 380 36.81 -15.48 17.05
N SER A 381 36.20 -16.61 16.65
CA SER A 381 35.55 -17.53 17.60
C SER A 381 36.50 -18.46 18.35
N GLN A 382 37.79 -18.50 18.00
CA GLN A 382 38.78 -19.37 18.67
C GLN A 382 39.61 -18.65 19.76
N LYS A 383 39.44 -17.35 19.97
CA LYS A 383 40.11 -16.63 21.07
C LYS A 383 39.10 -15.89 21.96
N ARG A 384 39.09 -16.30 23.23
CA ARG A 384 38.43 -15.72 24.41
C ARG A 384 37.02 -16.22 24.74
N TYR A 385 37.02 -17.33 25.48
CA TYR A 385 36.32 -17.41 26.75
C TYR A 385 36.57 -16.14 27.59
N VAL A 386 35.51 -15.52 28.11
CA VAL A 386 35.35 -14.90 29.45
C VAL A 386 34.03 -14.11 29.44
N PHE A 387 33.22 -14.35 30.48
CA PHE A 387 31.87 -13.85 30.76
C PHE A 387 31.64 -12.34 30.52
N ASN A 388 30.47 -12.01 29.95
CA ASN A 388 29.49 -11.16 30.65
C ASN A 388 28.09 -11.29 30.03
N SER A 389 27.28 -12.20 30.57
CA SER A 389 25.89 -12.41 30.15
C SER A 389 24.94 -11.51 30.94
N LYS A 390 24.46 -10.45 30.30
CA LYS A 390 23.18 -9.81 30.66
C LYS A 390 22.46 -9.38 29.37
N PHE A 391 21.76 -10.31 28.74
CA PHE A 391 20.61 -9.97 27.91
C PHE A 391 19.50 -10.99 28.16
N SER A 392 18.46 -10.51 28.84
CA SER A 392 17.26 -11.25 29.18
C SER A 392 16.34 -11.34 27.96
N SER A 393 16.05 -12.55 27.49
CA SER A 393 14.85 -12.83 26.69
C SER A 393 13.84 -13.65 27.49
N LYS A 394 13.41 -13.12 28.65
CA LYS A 394 12.16 -13.55 29.29
C LYS A 394 10.97 -13.07 28.46
N LYS A 395 10.58 -13.81 27.42
CA LYS A 395 9.21 -13.82 26.84
C LYS A 395 9.09 -14.85 25.71
N MET A 396 9.31 -16.12 26.03
CA MET A 396 8.85 -17.25 25.21
C MET A 396 8.38 -18.38 26.11
N ILE A 397 7.31 -18.13 26.86
CA ILE A 397 6.22 -19.04 27.25
C ILE A 397 5.11 -18.08 27.68
N ASP A 398 3.91 -18.20 27.12
CA ASP A 398 2.75 -17.42 27.57
C ASP A 398 2.55 -17.67 29.08
N ASN A 399 2.44 -16.60 29.88
CA ASN A 399 2.34 -16.71 31.34
C ASN A 399 1.20 -17.64 31.77
N LYS A 400 0.11 -17.73 30.99
CA LYS A 400 -0.99 -18.66 31.26
C LYS A 400 -0.57 -20.12 31.10
N SER A 401 0.22 -20.45 30.07
CA SER A 401 0.74 -21.79 29.84
C SER A 401 1.74 -22.20 30.91
N LEU A 402 2.59 -21.28 31.37
CA LEU A 402 3.53 -21.55 32.46
C LEU A 402 2.81 -21.78 33.80
N MET A 403 1.74 -21.03 34.07
CA MET A 403 0.91 -21.23 35.27
C MET A 403 0.18 -22.57 35.23
N LEU A 404 -0.36 -22.97 34.07
CA LEU A 404 -1.04 -24.25 33.92
C LEU A 404 -0.07 -25.43 34.12
N ILE A 405 1.15 -25.36 33.55
CA ILE A 405 2.18 -26.39 33.73
C ILE A 405 2.61 -26.48 35.21
N LYS A 406 2.80 -25.34 35.89
CA LYS A 406 3.12 -25.32 37.32
C LYS A 406 1.99 -25.88 38.18
N ALA A 407 0.73 -25.61 37.82
CA ALA A 407 -0.43 -26.13 38.52
C ALA A 407 -0.56 -27.65 38.38
N ILE A 408 -0.35 -28.18 37.16
CA ILE A 408 -0.38 -29.62 36.89
C ILE A 408 0.76 -30.32 37.65
N PHE A 409 1.99 -29.80 37.60
CA PHE A 409 3.12 -30.36 38.35
C PHE A 409 2.88 -30.33 39.87
N GLY A 410 2.31 -29.23 40.38
CA GLY A 410 1.94 -29.10 41.79
C GLY A 410 0.90 -30.14 42.23
N LEU A 411 -0.16 -30.33 41.45
CA LEU A 411 -1.19 -31.33 41.72
C LEU A 411 -0.65 -32.75 41.68
N THR A 412 0.21 -33.08 40.70
CA THR A 412 0.84 -34.40 40.63
C THR A 412 1.76 -34.67 41.81
N PHE A 413 2.51 -33.65 42.27
CA PHE A 413 3.39 -33.79 43.43
C PHE A 413 2.61 -34.00 44.72
N ILE A 414 1.50 -33.26 44.92
CA ILE A 414 0.62 -33.43 46.08
C ILE A 414 -0.02 -34.82 46.08
N LEU A 415 -0.51 -35.31 44.94
CA LEU A 415 -1.10 -36.65 44.83
C LEU A 415 -0.09 -37.76 45.16
N ILE A 416 1.16 -37.60 44.70
CA ILE A 416 2.26 -38.52 45.04
C ILE A 416 2.57 -38.47 46.54
N LEU A 417 2.63 -37.27 47.13
CA LEU A 417 2.93 -37.09 48.55
C LEU A 417 1.84 -37.65 49.47
N VAL A 418 0.56 -37.39 49.15
CA VAL A 418 -0.60 -37.92 49.89
C VAL A 418 -0.62 -39.44 49.83
N PHE A 419 -0.27 -40.03 48.68
CA PHE A 419 -0.22 -41.48 48.54
C PHE A 419 0.94 -42.10 49.33
N ILE A 420 2.14 -41.49 49.29
CA ILE A 420 3.29 -41.92 50.11
C ILE A 420 2.94 -41.83 51.61
N LEU A 421 2.35 -40.72 52.05
CA LEU A 421 1.95 -40.54 53.45
C LEU A 421 0.87 -41.54 53.87
N SER A 422 -0.10 -41.86 53.00
CA SER A 422 -1.12 -42.89 53.27
C SER A 422 -0.57 -44.31 53.30
N TYR A 423 0.53 -44.57 52.60
CA TYR A 423 1.20 -45.87 52.55
C TYR A 423 2.07 -46.13 53.79
N TYR A 424 2.59 -45.07 54.42
CA TYR A 424 3.37 -45.16 55.67
C TYR A 424 2.53 -44.98 56.95
N SER A 425 1.22 -44.70 56.83
CA SER A 425 0.28 -44.63 57.95
C SER A 425 -0.59 -45.90 58.11
N LEU A 426 -0.23 -46.98 57.40
CA LEU A 426 -0.77 -48.34 57.45
C LEU A 426 0.40 -49.28 57.73
#